data_AF-A0A2S2N9Z4-F1
#
_entry.id   AF-A0A2S2N9Z4-F1
#
_cell.length_a   1.000
_cell.length_b   1.000
_cell.length_c   1.000
_cell.angle_alpha   90.00
_cell.angle_beta   90.00
_cell.angle_gamma   90.00
#
_symmetry.space_group_name_H-M   'P 1'
#
loop_
_entity.id
_entity.type
_entity.pdbx_description
1 polymer ?
#
loop_
_entity_poly.entity_id
_entity_poly.type
_entity_poly.pdbx_seq_one_letter_code
_entity_poly.pdbx_strand_id
1 'polypeptide(L)'
;NRNKDWMINFKTVVIGTIVMTNYNNKTYKIDDIDENSDPNSEFKKKDESKMTYIQYYKEKWNVTICGGKQPMLISKNKRSIHRFGVEDTLVYLVPELCIMTGLTDKMRNNFTLMKDMSIHTRVNPKERIDRLTNFANRL
;
A
#
# COMPACT_ATOMS: atom_id res chain seq x y z
N ASN A 1 17.26 2.73 25.94
CA ASN A 1 16.02 2.18 25.37
C ASN A 1 15.35 3.04 24.29
N ARG A 2 16.12 3.78 23.46
CA ARG A 2 15.59 4.62 22.36
C ARG A 2 15.04 3.87 21.14
N ASN A 3 15.18 2.54 21.10
CA ASN A 3 15.06 1.74 19.88
C ASN A 3 13.68 1.10 19.64
N LYS A 4 12.72 1.26 20.57
CA LYS A 4 11.33 0.75 20.40
C LYS A 4 10.30 1.85 20.14
N ASP A 5 10.59 3.09 20.52
CA ASP A 5 9.66 4.21 20.36
C ASP A 5 9.35 4.52 18.89
N TRP A 6 10.32 4.31 17.99
CA TRP A 6 10.11 4.53 16.57
C TRP A 6 9.08 3.57 15.97
N MET A 7 9.05 2.32 16.43
CA MET A 7 8.11 1.30 15.94
C MET A 7 6.68 1.61 16.39
N ILE A 8 6.52 2.05 17.64
CA ILE A 8 5.21 2.47 18.16
C ILE A 8 4.68 3.63 17.31
N ASN A 9 5.49 4.66 17.10
CA ASN A 9 5.11 5.80 16.26
C ASN A 9 4.81 5.37 14.83
N PHE A 10 5.60 4.45 14.26
CA PHE A 10 5.38 3.92 12.92
C PHE A 10 4.04 3.19 12.81
N LYS A 11 3.73 2.30 13.75
CA LYS A 11 2.44 1.59 13.83
C LYS A 11 1.27 2.57 13.93
N THR A 12 1.36 3.58 14.80
CA THR A 12 0.31 4.59 14.97
C THR A 12 0.03 5.37 13.68
N VAL A 13 1.06 5.64 12.87
CA VAL A 13 0.91 6.42 11.63
C VAL A 13 0.43 5.56 10.47
N VAL A 14 0.91 4.31 10.36
CA VAL A 14 0.71 3.48 9.17
C VAL A 14 -0.55 2.61 9.26
N ILE A 15 -0.90 2.12 10.45
CA ILE A 15 -2.11 1.30 10.62
C ILE A 15 -3.35 2.15 10.30
N GLY A 16 -4.23 1.60 9.48
CA GLY A 16 -5.43 2.26 8.98
C GLY A 16 -5.23 3.03 7.66
N THR A 17 -3.99 3.28 7.24
CA THR A 17 -3.69 3.94 5.96
C THR A 17 -3.91 2.99 4.77
N ILE A 18 -4.06 3.58 3.58
CA ILE A 18 -4.11 2.84 2.33
C ILE A 18 -2.78 3.01 1.62
N VAL A 19 -2.15 1.90 1.26
CA VAL A 19 -0.93 1.88 0.46
C VAL A 19 -1.22 1.31 -0.92
N MET A 20 -0.47 1.76 -1.91
CA MET A 20 -0.47 1.24 -3.28
C MET A 20 0.84 0.51 -3.55
N THR A 21 0.76 -0.68 -4.11
CA THR A 21 1.95 -1.44 -4.49
C THR A 21 2.41 -1.05 -5.90
N ASN A 22 3.66 -0.59 -6.03
CA ASN A 22 4.16 0.01 -7.28
C ASN A 22 4.23 -1.01 -8.45
N TYR A 23 4.40 -2.30 -8.16
CA TYR A 23 4.57 -3.33 -9.18
C TYR A 23 3.26 -3.73 -9.89
N ASN A 24 2.09 -3.43 -9.33
CA ASN A 24 0.80 -3.79 -9.94
C ASN A 24 -0.33 -2.77 -9.70
N ASN A 25 -0.01 -1.63 -9.09
CA ASN A 25 -0.94 -0.55 -8.75
C ASN A 25 -2.18 -0.98 -7.94
N LYS A 26 -2.09 -2.11 -7.22
CA LYS A 26 -3.16 -2.53 -6.29
C LYS A 26 -3.04 -1.78 -4.99
N THR A 27 -4.19 -1.47 -4.39
CA THR A 27 -4.27 -0.80 -3.10
C THR A 27 -4.66 -1.75 -2.00
N TYR A 28 -4.08 -1.56 -0.82
CA TYR A 28 -4.31 -2.35 0.38
C TYR A 28 -4.49 -1.42 1.57
N LYS A 29 -5.47 -1.73 2.43
CA LYS A 29 -5.58 -1.09 3.73
C LYS A 29 -4.67 -1.83 4.70
N ILE A 30 -3.81 -1.11 5.40
CA ILE A 30 -2.94 -1.71 6.41
C ILE A 30 -3.74 -1.86 7.70
N ASP A 31 -3.82 -3.09 8.20
CA ASP A 31 -4.54 -3.43 9.43
C ASP A 31 -3.58 -3.71 10.59
N ASP A 32 -2.36 -4.16 10.31
CA ASP A 32 -1.32 -4.40 11.32
C ASP A 32 0.09 -4.39 10.71
N ILE A 33 1.11 -4.50 11.56
CA ILE A 33 2.53 -4.60 11.18
C ILE A 33 3.18 -5.73 11.97
N ASP A 34 3.77 -6.68 11.25
CA ASP A 34 4.54 -7.77 11.82
C ASP A 34 6.04 -7.44 11.88
N GLU A 35 6.61 -7.56 13.07
CA GLU A 35 8.01 -7.31 13.37
C GLU A 35 8.85 -8.59 13.38
N ASN A 36 8.19 -9.76 13.46
CA ASN A 36 8.86 -11.04 13.54
C ASN A 36 9.18 -11.59 12.14
N SER A 37 8.39 -11.20 11.15
CA SER A 37 8.61 -11.55 9.74
C SER A 37 9.33 -10.42 9.00
N ASP A 38 10.15 -10.81 8.05
CA ASP A 38 10.92 -9.93 7.17
C ASP A 38 10.87 -10.45 5.71
N PRO A 39 11.43 -9.72 4.74
CA PRO A 39 11.46 -10.19 3.35
C PRO A 39 12.22 -11.51 3.12
N ASN A 40 13.12 -11.92 4.03
CA ASN A 40 13.81 -13.21 3.96
C ASN A 40 12.95 -14.36 4.50
N SER A 41 11.86 -14.06 5.21
CA SER A 41 10.95 -15.05 5.75
C SER A 41 10.23 -15.82 4.65
N GLU A 42 9.96 -17.09 4.90
CA GLU A 42 9.29 -17.99 3.96
C GLU A 42 7.77 -17.99 4.15
N PHE A 43 7.04 -18.09 3.04
CA PHE A 43 5.61 -18.36 3.05
C PHE A 43 5.29 -19.59 2.20
N LYS A 44 4.19 -20.27 2.54
CA LYS A 44 3.65 -21.36 1.73
C LYS A 44 2.79 -20.78 0.62
N LYS A 45 3.11 -21.11 -0.63
CA LYS A 45 2.24 -20.87 -1.77
C LYS A 45 1.03 -21.81 -1.74
N LYS A 46 0.07 -21.55 -2.64
CA LYS A 46 -1.10 -22.42 -2.86
C LYS A 46 -0.74 -23.81 -3.38
N ASP A 47 0.42 -23.96 -4.01
CA ASP A 47 0.97 -25.23 -4.51
C ASP A 47 1.80 -25.98 -3.44
N GLU A 48 1.69 -25.57 -2.17
CA GLU A 48 2.44 -26.08 -1.02
C GLU A 48 3.96 -25.85 -1.05
N SER A 49 4.51 -25.30 -2.12
CA SER A 49 5.92 -24.92 -2.17
C SER A 49 6.21 -23.76 -1.22
N LYS A 50 7.39 -23.80 -0.60
CA LYS A 50 7.89 -22.71 0.23
C LYS A 50 8.80 -21.82 -0.60
N MET A 51 8.65 -20.51 -0.43
CA MET A 51 9.61 -19.54 -0.94
C MET A 51 9.66 -18.31 -0.07
N THR A 52 10.77 -17.59 -0.15
CA THR A 52 10.92 -16.29 0.52
C THR A 52 10.16 -15.19 -0.21
N TYR A 53 9.79 -14.12 0.50
CA TYR A 53 9.18 -12.95 -0.14
C TYR A 53 10.11 -12.33 -1.19
N ILE A 54 11.41 -12.25 -0.93
CA ILE A 54 12.39 -11.75 -1.91
C ILE A 54 12.33 -12.53 -3.21
N GLN A 55 12.39 -13.87 -3.12
CA GLN A 55 12.34 -14.73 -4.29
C GLN A 55 11.02 -14.57 -5.04
N TYR A 56 9.89 -14.53 -4.32
CA TYR A 56 8.57 -14.30 -4.91
C TYR A 56 8.50 -13.02 -5.73
N TYR A 57 8.93 -11.89 -5.17
CA TYR A 57 8.87 -10.60 -5.85
C TYR A 57 9.84 -10.53 -7.04
N LYS A 58 10.99 -11.20 -6.94
CA LYS A 58 11.95 -11.30 -8.03
C LYS A 58 11.42 -12.15 -9.19
N GLU A 59 10.87 -13.33 -8.92
CA GLU A 59 10.35 -14.23 -9.96
C GLU A 59 9.09 -13.67 -10.64
N LYS A 60 8.17 -13.11 -9.85
CA LYS A 60 6.85 -12.70 -10.37
C LYS A 60 6.83 -11.32 -11.01
N TRP A 61 7.61 -10.39 -10.49
CA TRP A 61 7.56 -8.99 -10.90
C TRP A 61 8.94 -8.42 -11.31
N ASN A 62 10.00 -9.24 -11.27
CA ASN A 62 11.39 -8.82 -11.49
C ASN A 62 11.84 -7.67 -10.58
N VAL A 63 11.28 -7.59 -9.38
CA VAL A 63 11.61 -6.56 -8.39
C VAL A 63 12.70 -7.08 -7.45
N THR A 64 13.71 -6.24 -7.22
CA THR A 64 14.79 -6.55 -6.27
C THR A 64 14.55 -5.75 -5.00
N ILE A 65 14.45 -6.45 -3.86
CA ILE A 65 14.27 -5.83 -2.54
C ILE A 65 15.64 -5.61 -1.93
N CYS A 66 15.96 -4.37 -1.58
CA CYS A 66 17.26 -4.01 -1.00
C CYS A 66 17.28 -4.18 0.53
N GLY A 67 16.15 -3.92 1.21
CA GLY A 67 16.06 -3.98 2.67
C GLY A 67 15.64 -5.35 3.21
N GLY A 68 16.58 -6.26 3.49
CA GLY A 68 16.24 -7.62 3.96
C GLY A 68 15.70 -7.75 5.40
N LYS A 69 15.79 -6.70 6.23
CA LYS A 69 15.40 -6.73 7.66
C LYS A 69 14.28 -5.74 8.01
N GLN A 70 13.49 -5.32 7.02
CA GLN A 70 12.35 -4.42 7.25
C GLN A 70 11.15 -5.21 7.79
N PRO A 71 10.31 -4.61 8.67
CA PRO A 71 9.08 -5.24 9.11
C PRO A 71 8.09 -5.40 7.96
N MET A 72 7.10 -6.27 8.12
CA MET A 72 6.10 -6.56 7.07
C MET A 72 4.77 -5.88 7.40
N LEU A 73 4.11 -5.30 6.40
CA LEU A 73 2.77 -4.73 6.56
C LEU A 73 1.72 -5.84 6.36
N ILE A 74 0.71 -5.88 7.22
CA ILE A 74 -0.40 -6.83 7.12
C ILE A 74 -1.65 -6.11 6.63
N SER A 75 -2.29 -6.68 5.61
CA SER A 75 -3.62 -6.31 5.15
C SER A 75 -4.57 -7.49 5.27
N LYS A 76 -5.74 -7.29 5.88
CA LYS A 76 -6.79 -8.30 5.98
C LYS A 76 -7.73 -8.18 4.80
N ASN A 77 -7.81 -9.23 3.97
CA ASN A 77 -8.69 -9.20 2.81
C ASN A 77 -10.15 -9.46 3.20
N LYS A 78 -10.88 -8.38 3.52
CA LYS A 78 -12.31 -8.44 3.87
C LYS A 78 -13.21 -9.05 2.79
N ARG A 79 -12.78 -9.10 1.52
CA ARG A 79 -13.60 -9.68 0.43
C ARG A 79 -13.71 -11.21 0.49
N SER A 80 -12.81 -11.89 1.22
CA SER A 80 -12.84 -13.35 1.42
C SER A 80 -14.03 -13.80 2.29
N ILE A 81 -14.44 -12.94 3.22
CA ILE A 81 -15.40 -13.27 4.29
C ILE A 81 -16.81 -13.56 3.74
N HIS A 82 -17.24 -12.93 2.64
CA HIS A 82 -18.65 -12.92 2.28
C HIS A 82 -19.10 -14.01 1.30
N ARG A 83 -18.20 -14.80 0.71
CA ARG A 83 -18.60 -15.78 -0.32
C ARG A 83 -18.39 -17.24 0.04
N PHE A 84 -17.48 -17.61 0.95
CA PHE A 84 -17.10 -19.03 1.09
C PHE A 84 -16.66 -19.50 2.48
N GLY A 85 -16.87 -18.73 3.56
CA GLY A 85 -16.43 -19.16 4.91
C GLY A 85 -14.91 -19.37 5.02
N VAL A 86 -14.13 -18.79 4.09
CA VAL A 86 -12.68 -18.91 4.03
C VAL A 86 -12.09 -17.89 5.00
N GLU A 87 -11.30 -18.41 5.94
CA GLU A 87 -10.52 -17.68 6.95
C GLU A 87 -9.87 -16.42 6.38
N ASP A 88 -9.73 -15.41 7.23
CA ASP A 88 -9.05 -14.14 6.94
C ASP A 88 -7.69 -14.40 6.26
N THR A 89 -7.65 -14.29 4.92
CA THR A 89 -6.39 -14.38 4.20
C THR A 89 -5.59 -13.12 4.48
N LEU A 90 -4.61 -13.26 5.39
CA LEU A 90 -3.65 -12.22 5.71
C LEU A 90 -2.71 -12.04 4.51
N VAL A 91 -2.62 -10.80 4.03
CA VAL A 91 -1.69 -10.42 2.98
C VAL A 91 -0.51 -9.70 3.62
N TYR A 92 0.68 -10.27 3.45
CA TYR A 92 1.94 -9.68 3.88
C TYR A 92 2.55 -8.87 2.74
N LEU A 93 2.88 -7.61 3.00
CA LEU A 93 3.43 -6.66 2.04
C LEU A 93 4.77 -6.13 2.54
N VAL A 94 5.71 -5.96 1.61
CA VAL A 94 7.03 -5.37 1.89
C VAL A 94 6.89 -3.84 1.81
N PRO A 95 7.21 -3.09 2.89
CA PRO A 95 7.06 -1.62 2.91
C PRO A 95 7.79 -0.91 1.77
N GLU A 96 8.99 -1.34 1.39
CA GLU A 96 9.77 -0.79 0.28
C GLU A 96 9.02 -0.77 -1.07
N LEU A 97 8.08 -1.70 -1.26
CA LEU A 97 7.30 -1.81 -2.50
C LEU A 97 5.97 -1.05 -2.44
N CYS A 98 5.70 -0.40 -1.30
CA CYS A 98 4.44 0.25 -1.00
C CYS A 98 4.61 1.77 -0.99
N ILE A 99 3.69 2.46 -1.65
CA ILE A 99 3.59 3.91 -1.66
C ILE A 99 2.34 4.29 -0.87
N MET A 100 2.50 5.09 0.19
CA MET A 100 1.37 5.60 0.95
C MET A 100 0.51 6.51 0.07
N THR A 101 -0.80 6.27 0.07
CA THR A 101 -1.74 7.06 -0.73
C THR A 101 -2.34 8.18 0.11
N GLY A 102 -2.81 9.22 -0.57
CA GLY A 102 -3.43 10.38 0.06
C GLY A 102 -2.42 11.40 0.58
N LEU A 103 -2.93 12.36 1.35
CA LEU A 103 -2.14 13.43 1.93
C LEU A 103 -2.11 13.26 3.44
N THR A 104 -0.90 13.28 4.01
CA THR A 104 -0.73 13.37 5.45
C THR A 104 -1.21 14.72 5.97
N ASP A 105 -1.56 14.82 7.24
CA ASP A 105 -1.99 16.10 7.81
C ASP A 105 -0.88 17.16 7.77
N LYS A 106 0.38 16.74 7.87
CA LYS A 106 1.55 17.61 7.66
C LYS A 106 1.59 18.17 6.23
N MET A 107 1.26 17.36 5.23
CA MET A 107 1.17 17.81 3.84
C MET A 107 -0.01 18.75 3.63
N ARG A 108 -1.18 18.46 4.23
CA ARG A 108 -2.36 19.32 4.18
C ARG A 108 -2.13 20.68 4.83
N ASN A 109 -1.38 20.72 5.93
CA ASN A 109 -1.03 21.95 6.64
C ASN A 109 0.09 22.74 5.94
N ASN A 110 0.72 22.19 4.90
CA ASN A 110 1.73 22.90 4.12
C ASN A 110 1.06 23.71 3.00
N PHE A 111 0.97 25.03 3.19
CA PHE A 111 0.34 25.94 2.23
C PHE A 111 1.00 25.94 0.84
N THR A 112 2.33 25.83 0.76
CA THR A 112 3.04 25.80 -0.52
C THR A 112 2.65 24.56 -1.32
N LEU A 113 2.70 23.38 -0.67
CA LEU A 113 2.32 22.11 -1.30
C LEU A 113 0.85 22.14 -1.75
N MET A 114 -0.05 22.62 -0.90
CA MET A 114 -1.48 22.68 -1.23
C MET A 114 -1.79 23.70 -2.32
N LYS A 115 -1.04 24.81 -2.39
CA LYS A 115 -1.15 25.79 -3.47
C LYS A 115 -0.76 25.16 -4.81
N ASP A 116 0.39 24.50 -4.89
CA ASP A 116 0.87 23.85 -6.11
C ASP A 116 -0.07 22.71 -6.54
N MET A 117 -0.55 21.92 -5.58
CA MET A 117 -1.55 20.89 -5.83
C MET A 117 -2.86 21.44 -6.40
N SER A 118 -3.30 22.59 -5.90
CA SER A 118 -4.57 23.20 -6.32
C SER A 118 -4.58 23.59 -7.80
N ILE A 119 -3.42 23.85 -8.40
CA ILE A 119 -3.27 24.13 -9.84
C ILE A 119 -3.73 22.92 -10.67
N HIS A 120 -3.50 21.70 -10.17
CA HIS A 120 -3.82 20.47 -10.88
C HIS A 120 -5.17 19.86 -10.47
N THR A 121 -5.63 20.10 -9.23
CA THR A 121 -6.87 19.50 -8.72
C THR A 121 -8.10 20.40 -8.86
N ARG A 122 -7.95 21.73 -8.95
CA ARG A 122 -9.07 22.65 -9.15
C ARG A 122 -9.36 22.77 -10.64
N VAL A 123 -10.50 22.21 -11.05
CA VAL A 123 -10.98 22.26 -12.43
C VAL A 123 -12.08 23.32 -12.53
N ASN A 124 -11.96 24.26 -13.46
CA ASN A 124 -12.98 25.27 -13.68
C ASN A 124 -14.25 24.64 -14.31
N PRO A 125 -15.43 25.30 -14.22
CA PRO A 125 -16.69 24.71 -14.69
C PRO A 125 -16.67 24.30 -16.18
N LYS A 126 -16.07 25.12 -17.05
CA LYS A 126 -15.98 24.84 -18.49
C LYS A 126 -15.17 23.56 -18.76
N GLU A 127 -13.97 23.50 -18.21
CA GLU A 127 -13.08 22.35 -18.34
C GLU A 127 -13.68 21.09 -17.72
N ARG A 128 -14.47 21.23 -16.65
CA ARG A 128 -15.20 20.11 -16.04
C ARG A 128 -16.23 19.53 -17.00
N ILE A 129 -17.00 20.39 -17.68
CA ILE A 129 -17.98 19.97 -18.70
C ILE A 129 -17.25 19.29 -19.87
N ASP A 130 -16.17 19.89 -20.38
CA ASP A 130 -15.40 19.31 -21.49
C ASP A 130 -14.86 17.91 -21.15
N ARG A 131 -14.29 17.74 -19.96
CA ARG A 131 -13.81 16.44 -19.46
C ARG A 131 -14.94 15.41 -19.35
N LEU A 132 -16.12 15.82 -18.89
CA LEU A 132 -17.29 14.94 -18.76
C LEU A 132 -17.84 14.53 -20.13
N THR A 133 -17.98 15.46 -21.08
CA THR A 133 -18.44 15.18 -22.44
C THR A 133 -17.47 14.25 -23.17
N ASN A 134 -16.16 14.51 -23.05
CA ASN A 134 -15.12 13.64 -23.62
C ASN A 134 -15.15 12.22 -23.01
N PHE A 135 -15.44 12.10 -21.72
CA PHE A 135 -15.60 10.80 -21.08
C PHE A 135 -16.86 10.08 -21.60
N ALA A 136 -17.99 10.79 -21.72
CA ALA A 136 -19.24 10.23 -22.25
C ALA A 136 -19.10 9.75 -23.70
N ASN A 137 -18.35 10.47 -24.54
CA ASN A 137 -18.11 10.08 -25.94
C ASN A 137 -17.13 8.90 -26.10
N ARG A 138 -16.39 8.55 -25.05
CA ARG A 138 -15.46 7.41 -25.03
C ARG A 138 -16.12 6.12 -24.54
N LEU A 139 -17.28 6.22 -23.90
CA LEU A 139 -18.11 5.09 -23.46
C LEU A 139 -18.98 4.59 -24.62
#